data_AF-A0A5S3YLL6-F1
#
_entry.id   AF-A0A5S3YLL6-F1
#
_cell.length_a   1.000
_cell.length_b   1.000
_cell.length_c   1.000
_cell.angle_alpha   90.00
_cell.angle_beta   90.00
_cell.angle_gamma   90.00
#
_symmetry.space_group_name_H-M   'P 1'
#
loop_
_entity.id
_entity.type
_entity.pdbx_description
1 polymer ?
#
loop_
_entity_poly.entity_id
_entity_poly.type
_entity_poly.pdbx_seq_one_letter_code
_entity_poly.pdbx_strand_id
1 'polypeptide(L)'
;SDLPILLANNFQTIIHDENQLAMLESAELDAPIATWLKVDTGMHRLGIEPSQLEGFYRRLKASKNTHSAVNLMTHFPCADDLNNART
;
A
#
# COMPACT_ATOMS: atom_id res chain seq x y z
N SER A 1 6.50 -0.58 -17.22
CA SER A 1 6.41 -0.14 -15.81
C SER A 1 5.93 1.30 -15.78
N ASP A 2 4.78 1.55 -15.15
CA ASP A 2 4.10 2.85 -15.11
C ASP A 2 4.59 3.78 -13.98
N LEU A 3 5.51 3.27 -13.16
CA LEU A 3 6.18 4.00 -12.06
C LEU A 3 6.81 5.35 -12.43
N PRO A 4 7.55 5.50 -13.55
CA PRO A 4 8.05 6.82 -13.96
C PRO A 4 6.94 7.80 -14.35
N ILE A 5 5.79 7.31 -14.84
CA ILE A 5 4.62 8.16 -15.16
C ILE A 5 3.97 8.65 -13.86
N LEU A 6 3.85 7.76 -12.87
CA LEU A 6 3.36 8.11 -11.53
C LEU A 6 4.23 9.20 -10.91
N LEU A 7 5.54 9.06 -10.99
CA LEU A 7 6.49 10.04 -10.49
C LEU A 7 6.37 11.39 -11.23
N ALA A 8 6.37 11.36 -12.57
CA ALA A 8 6.31 12.57 -13.39
C ALA A 8 5.02 13.39 -13.16
N ASN A 9 3.94 12.76 -12.71
CA ASN A 9 2.65 13.40 -12.47
C ASN A 9 2.31 13.56 -10.97
N ASN A 10 3.26 13.29 -10.06
CA ASN A 10 3.03 13.31 -8.61
C ASN A 10 1.83 12.46 -8.15
N PHE A 11 1.61 11.32 -8.81
CA PHE A 11 0.58 10.38 -8.38
C PHE A 11 1.06 9.51 -7.22
N GLN A 12 0.11 9.15 -6.37
CA GLN A 12 0.31 8.18 -5.30
C GLN A 12 -0.10 6.79 -5.79
N THR A 13 0.60 5.75 -5.37
CA THR A 13 0.31 4.37 -5.78
C THR A 13 -0.15 3.51 -4.62
N ILE A 14 -1.05 2.57 -4.88
CA ILE A 14 -1.59 1.63 -3.90
C ILE A 14 -0.90 0.29 -4.10
N ILE A 15 -0.30 -0.23 -3.03
CA ILE A 15 0.31 -1.55 -2.96
C ILE A 15 -0.65 -2.49 -2.24
N HIS A 16 -1.07 -3.54 -2.93
CA HIS A 16 -1.98 -4.55 -2.40
C HIS A 16 -1.52 -6.00 -2.63
N ASP A 17 -0.35 -6.18 -3.26
CA ASP A 17 0.17 -7.49 -3.66
C ASP A 17 1.71 -7.49 -3.64
N GLU A 18 2.30 -8.67 -3.46
CA GLU A 18 3.77 -8.83 -3.40
C GLU A 18 4.45 -8.45 -4.71
N ASN A 19 3.83 -8.71 -5.87
CA ASN A 19 4.43 -8.38 -7.15
C ASN A 19 4.59 -6.87 -7.32
N GLN A 20 3.63 -6.07 -6.84
CA GLN A 20 3.75 -4.60 -6.84
C GLN A 20 4.86 -4.11 -5.92
N LEU A 21 4.99 -4.73 -4.75
CA LEU A 21 6.08 -4.42 -3.82
C LEU A 21 7.44 -4.75 -4.44
N ALA A 22 7.61 -5.93 -5.02
CA ALA A 22 8.85 -6.36 -5.64
C ALA A 22 9.22 -5.50 -6.86
N MET A 23 8.23 -5.12 -7.68
CA MET A 23 8.41 -4.17 -8.78
C MET A 23 8.87 -2.81 -8.26
N LEU A 24 8.31 -2.34 -7.15
CA LEU A 24 8.69 -1.07 -6.55
C LEU A 24 10.07 -1.15 -5.87
N GLU A 25 10.46 -2.27 -5.27
CA GLU A 25 11.81 -2.47 -4.73
C GLU A 25 12.88 -2.53 -5.84
N SER A 26 12.55 -3.14 -6.98
CA SER A 26 13.47 -3.30 -8.11
C SER A 26 13.49 -2.14 -9.09
N ALA A 27 12.56 -1.18 -8.96
CA ALA A 27 12.51 -0.02 -9.85
C ALA A 27 13.71 0.91 -9.64
N GLU A 28 14.06 1.65 -10.68
CA GLU A 28 14.97 2.78 -10.57
C GLU A 28 14.18 4.05 -10.81
N LEU A 29 13.87 4.74 -9.72
CA LEU A 29 13.15 6.01 -9.73
C LEU A 29 14.08 7.13 -9.28
N ASP A 30 13.94 8.28 -9.92
CA ASP A 30 14.75 9.46 -9.62
C ASP A 30 14.38 10.09 -8.27
N ALA A 31 13.14 9.85 -7.81
CA ALA A 31 12.64 10.29 -6.52
C ALA A 31 11.64 9.27 -5.93
N PRO A 32 11.47 9.26 -4.60
CA PRO A 32 10.53 8.37 -3.93
C PRO A 32 9.08 8.74 -4.26
N ILE A 33 8.22 7.74 -4.43
CA ILE A 33 6.79 7.92 -4.65
C ILE A 33 6.03 7.72 -3.34
N ALA A 34 4.96 8.48 -3.12
CA ALA A 34 4.05 8.24 -2.00
C ALA A 34 3.24 6.96 -2.23
N THR A 35 3.36 6.02 -1.29
CA THR A 35 2.67 4.73 -1.34
C THR A 35 1.60 4.61 -0.28
N TRP A 36 0.54 3.92 -0.67
CA TRP A 36 -0.55 3.50 0.20
C TRP A 36 -0.54 1.99 0.28
N LEU A 37 -0.48 1.43 1.48
CA LEU A 37 -0.60 0.00 1.69
C LEU A 37 -2.06 -0.34 1.98
N LYS A 38 -2.64 -1.19 1.15
CA LYS A 38 -4.04 -1.60 1.28
C LYS A 38 -4.14 -2.92 2.03
N VAL A 39 -4.76 -2.91 3.21
CA VAL A 39 -4.98 -4.11 4.03
C VAL A 39 -6.40 -4.61 3.83
N ASP A 40 -6.54 -5.90 3.51
CA ASP A 40 -7.86 -6.57 3.47
C ASP A 40 -8.18 -7.10 4.87
N THR A 41 -9.21 -6.54 5.49
CA THR A 41 -9.64 -6.90 6.85
C THR A 41 -10.89 -7.77 6.87
N GLY A 42 -11.20 -8.50 5.79
CA GLY A 42 -12.29 -9.49 5.81
C GLY A 42 -13.21 -9.52 4.58
N MET A 43 -12.82 -8.95 3.44
CA MET A 43 -13.56 -9.14 2.18
C MET A 43 -12.88 -10.17 1.25
N HIS A 44 -11.64 -10.61 1.55
CA HIS A 44 -10.86 -11.56 0.76
C HIS A 44 -10.87 -11.24 -0.74
N ARG A 45 -10.89 -9.95 -1.09
CA ARG A 45 -11.07 -9.53 -2.49
C ARG A 45 -9.80 -8.91 -3.04
N LEU A 46 -9.29 -7.86 -2.41
CA LEU A 46 -8.09 -7.14 -2.87
C LEU A 46 -7.45 -6.35 -1.72
N GLY A 47 -6.32 -6.84 -1.21
CA GLY A 47 -5.51 -6.24 -0.14
C GLY A 47 -4.62 -7.31 0.49
N ILE A 48 -3.57 -6.88 1.19
CA ILE A 48 -2.69 -7.80 1.92
C ILE A 48 -3.35 -8.27 3.21
N GLU A 49 -3.04 -9.48 3.65
CA GLU A 49 -3.51 -9.97 4.94
C GLU A 49 -2.93 -9.13 6.09
N PRO A 50 -3.67 -8.95 7.20
CA PRO A 50 -3.18 -8.19 8.35
C PRO A 50 -1.89 -8.81 8.94
N SER A 51 -1.72 -10.13 8.85
CA SER A 51 -0.49 -10.83 9.23
C SER A 51 0.71 -10.45 8.37
N GLN A 52 0.49 -10.03 7.11
CA GLN A 52 1.53 -9.62 6.17
C GLN A 52 1.83 -8.11 6.26
N LEU A 53 0.96 -7.34 6.92
CA LEU A 53 1.06 -5.89 7.07
C LEU A 53 2.44 -5.43 7.53
N GLU A 54 2.95 -6.02 8.60
CA GLU A 54 4.22 -5.61 9.19
C GLU A 54 5.40 -5.89 8.25
N GLY A 55 5.37 -7.01 7.52
CA GLY A 55 6.38 -7.38 6.53
C GLY A 55 6.40 -6.41 5.35
N PHE A 56 5.22 -6.10 4.80
CA PHE A 56 5.09 -5.12 3.71
C PHE A 56 5.51 -3.72 4.14
N TYR A 57 5.07 -3.29 5.33
CA TYR A 57 5.41 -1.97 5.86
C TYR A 57 6.92 -1.80 6.05
N ARG A 58 7.60 -2.81 6.62
CA ARG A 58 9.06 -2.78 6.76
C ARG A 58 9.78 -2.71 5.41
N ARG A 59 9.35 -3.50 4.43
CA ARG A 59 9.93 -3.50 3.07
C ARG A 59 9.71 -2.17 2.35
N LEU A 60 8.50 -1.62 2.41
CA LEU A 60 8.20 -0.29 1.84
C LEU A 60 9.02 0.81 2.53
N LYS A 61 9.18 0.75 3.85
CA LYS A 61 10.00 1.73 4.57
C LYS A 61 11.49 1.60 4.27
N ALA A 62 11.97 0.39 3.97
CA ALA A 62 13.36 0.13 3.61
C ALA A 62 13.69 0.44 2.14
N SER A 63 12.68 0.50 1.27
CA SER A 63 12.87 0.79 -0.14
C SER A 63 13.17 2.27 -0.39
N LYS A 64 14.20 2.54 -1.18
CA LYS A 64 14.60 3.89 -1.62
C LYS A 64 13.57 4.57 -2.53
N ASN A 65 12.69 3.78 -3.13
CA ASN A 65 11.71 4.20 -4.12
C ASN A 65 10.40 4.69 -3.49
N THR A 66 10.32 4.65 -2.16
CA THR A 66 9.12 4.99 -1.40
C THR A 66 9.39 6.03 -0.34
N HIS A 67 8.40 6.90 -0.14
CA HIS A 67 8.44 7.82 0.98
C HIS A 67 8.41 7.06 2.32
N SER A 68 9.16 7.55 3.30
CA SER A 68 9.16 6.98 4.66
C SER A 68 7.80 7.07 5.36
N ALA A 69 6.93 7.99 4.90
CA ALA A 69 5.54 8.07 5.29
C ALA A 69 4.69 7.15 4.39
N VAL A 70 4.68 5.86 4.72
CA VAL A 70 3.77 4.90 4.07
C VAL A 70 2.39 5.09 4.67
N ASN A 71 1.42 5.49 3.84
CA ASN A 71 0.05 5.66 4.29
C ASN A 71 -0.65 4.30 4.34
N LEU A 72 -1.51 4.10 5.32
CA LEU A 72 -2.31 2.87 5.46
C LEU A 72 -3.74 3.16 4.99
N MET A 73 -4.26 2.32 4.10
CA MET A 73 -5.65 2.36 3.69
C MET A 73 -6.31 1.02 4.01
N THR A 74 -7.43 1.05 4.72
CA THR A 74 -8.30 -0.12 4.91
C THR A 74 -9.65 0.18 4.26
N HIS A 75 -10.27 -0.85 3.70
CA HIS A 75 -11.66 -0.75 3.28
C HIS A 75 -12.53 -1.21 4.45
N PHE A 76 -13.20 -0.28 5.13
CA PHE A 76 -14.20 -0.66 6.13
C PHE A 76 -15.37 -1.37 5.43
N PRO A 77 -15.65 -2.66 5.74
CA PRO A 77 -16.73 -3.41 5.10
C PRO A 77 -18.13 -2.97 5.57
N CYS A 78 -18.24 -2.06 6.53
CA CYS A 78 -19.50 -1.51 7.03
C CYS A 78 -19.35 0.00 7.24
N ALA A 79 -19.71 0.77 6.21
CA ALA A 79 -19.99 2.20 6.38
C ALA A 79 -21.46 2.47 6.79
N ASP A 80 -22.30 1.41 6.85
CA ASP A 80 -23.76 1.54 7.03
C ASP A 80 -24.28 1.03 8.39
N ASP A 81 -23.44 0.46 9.25
CA ASP A 81 -23.89 -0.09 10.53
C ASP A 81 -23.37 0.74 11.73
N LEU A 82 -24.25 1.54 12.32
CA LEU A 82 -23.98 2.34 13.52
C LEU A 82 -23.81 1.50 14.81
N ASN A 83 -23.92 0.17 14.75
CA ASN A 83 -24.08 -0.68 15.94
C ASN A 83 -22.94 -1.68 16.20
N ASN A 84 -21.87 -1.70 15.41
CA ASN A 84 -20.83 -2.70 15.59
C ASN A 84 -19.65 -2.20 16.44
N ALA A 85 -19.68 -2.52 17.74
CA ALA A 85 -18.60 -2.28 18.69
C ALA A 85 -17.45 -3.29 18.53
N ARG A 86 -16.60 -3.10 17.53
CA ARG A 86 -15.25 -3.69 17.50
C ARG A 86 -14.24 -2.66 16.98
N THR A 87 -13.75 -1.86 17.93
CA THR A 87 -12.50 -1.11 17.87
C THR A 87 -11.29 -2.02 17.97
#